data_AF-A0A382L9C5-F1
#
_entry.id   AF-A0A382L9C5-F1
#
_cell.length_a   1.000
_cell.length_b   1.000
_cell.length_c   1.000
_cell.angle_alpha   90.00
_cell.angle_beta   90.00
_cell.angle_gamma   90.00
#
_symmetry.space_group_name_H-M   'P 1'
#
loop_
_entity.id
_entity.type
_entity.pdbx_description
1 polymer ?
#
loop_
_entity_poly.entity_id
_entity_poly.type
_entity_poly.pdbx_seq_one_letter_code
_entity_poly.pdbx_strand_id
1 'polypeptide(L)' 'MLEVGLKEPDDFLKVRETLSRIGVASRKERKLYQSCHILHKQGR' A
#
# COMPACT_ATOMS: atom_id res chain seq x y z
N MET A 1 9.41 8.92 3.91
CA MET A 1 9.43 7.48 3.55
C MET A 1 9.72 6.73 4.83
N LEU A 2 8.87 5.77 5.19
CA LEU A 2 9.05 4.95 6.39
C LEU A 2 9.56 3.58 5.95
N GLU A 3 10.68 3.14 6.52
CA GLU A 3 11.21 1.80 6.28
C GLU A 3 10.44 0.79 7.13
N VAL A 4 10.10 -0.36 6.52
CA VAL A 4 9.35 -1.44 7.17
C VAL A 4 9.99 -2.78 6.83
N GLY A 5 10.21 -3.61 7.84
CA GLY A 5 10.62 -5.00 7.66
C GLY A 5 9.40 -5.88 7.41
N LEU A 6 9.48 -6.75 6.41
CA LEU A 6 8.48 -7.80 6.15
C LEU A 6 8.99 -9.14 6.68
N LYS A 7 8.10 -9.97 7.24
CA LYS A 7 8.46 -11.27 7.78
C LYS A 7 8.71 -12.28 6.67
N GLU A 8 7.86 -12.27 5.65
CA GLU A 8 7.91 -13.18 4.52
C GLU A 8 7.87 -12.38 3.21
N PRO A 9 8.52 -12.86 2.12
CA PRO A 9 8.50 -12.17 0.83
C PRO A 9 7.08 -11.93 0.28
N ASP A 10 6.16 -12.86 0.53
CA ASP A 10 4.78 -12.80 0.07
C ASP A 10 3.94 -11.71 0.76
N ASP A 11 4.36 -11.27 1.97
CA ASP A 11 3.69 -10.20 2.69
C ASP A 11 3.71 -8.87 1.92
N PHE A 12 4.67 -8.68 1.01
CA PHE A 12 4.71 -7.52 0.13
C PHE A 12 3.44 -7.42 -0.71
N LEU A 13 2.99 -8.54 -1.29
CA LEU A 13 1.79 -8.58 -2.12
C LEU A 13 0.53 -8.36 -1.27
N LYS A 14 0.48 -8.93 -0.07
CA LYS A 14 -0.63 -8.74 0.88
C LYS A 14 -0.78 -7.28 1.30
N VAL A 15 0.33 -6.61 1.63
CA VAL A 15 0.34 -5.19 2.02
C VAL A 15 -0.04 -4.31 0.83
N ARG A 16 0.49 -4.57 -0.37
CA ARG A 16 0.14 -3.84 -1.59
C ARG A 16 -1.35 -3.90 -1.89
N GLU A 17 -1.94 -5.09 -1.79
CA GLU A 17 -3.36 -5.32 -1.99
C GLU A 17 -4.18 -4.55 -0.94
N THR A 18 -3.80 -4.67 0.34
CA THR A 18 -4.47 -3.97 1.45
C THR A 18 -4.46 -2.44 1.28
N LEU A 19 -3.32 -1.86 0.88
CA LEU A 19 -3.19 -0.42 0.65
C LEU A 19 -4.05 0.10 -0.51
N SER A 20 -4.47 -0.76 -1.44
CA SER A 20 -5.42 -0.37 -2.50
C SER A 20 -6.86 -0.28 -2.00
N ARG A 21 -7.16 -0.95 -0.87
CA ARG A 21 -8.48 -0.96 -0.21
C ARG A 21 -8.62 0.10 0.88
N ILE A 22 -7.56 0.88 1.15
CA ILE A 22 -7.54 1.93 2.17
C ILE A 22 -7.10 3.25 1.51
N GLY A 23 -7.79 4.34 1.82
CA GLY A 23 -7.49 5.64 1.24
C GLY A 23 -8.56 6.69 1.54
N VAL A 24 -8.55 7.79 0.79
CA VAL A 24 -9.54 8.85 0.92
C VAL A 24 -10.77 8.50 0.10
N ALA A 25 -11.92 8.32 0.76
CA ALA A 25 -13.18 8.04 0.09
C ALA A 25 -13.83 9.33 -0.44
N SER A 26 -14.02 9.42 -1.75
CA SER A 26 -14.84 10.46 -2.38
C SER A 26 -16.25 9.93 -2.58
N ARG A 27 -17.21 10.45 -1.81
CA ARG A 27 -18.63 10.11 -1.96
C ARG A 27 -19.22 10.67 -3.25
N LYS A 28 -18.74 11.83 -3.70
CA LYS A 28 -19.18 12.49 -4.94
C LYS A 28 -18.87 11.62 -6.16
N GLU A 29 -17.65 11.08 -6.21
CA GLU A 29 -17.19 10.26 -7.33
C GLU A 29 -17.37 8.75 -7.09
N ARG A 30 -17.88 8.38 -5.90
CA ARG A 30 -17.99 6.99 -5.43
C ARG A 30 -16.70 6.19 -5.61
N LYS A 31 -15.56 6.83 -5.34
CA LYS A 31 -14.23 6.27 -5.55
C LYS A 31 -13.40 6.33 -4.29
N LEU A 32 -12.61 5.28 -4.05
CA LEU A 32 -11.57 5.27 -3.03
C LEU A 32 -10.23 5.64 -3.69
N TYR A 33 -9.58 6.67 -3.17
CA TYR A 33 -8.29 7.13 -3.65
C TYR A 33 -7.17 6.60 -2.75
N GLN A 34 -6.35 5.69 -3.29
CA GLN A 34 -5.16 5.21 -2.60
C GLN A 34 -4.18 6.37 -2.36
N SER A 35 -3.75 6.53 -1.10
CA SER A 35 -2.84 7.62 -0.70
C SER A 35 -1.41 7.17 -0.46
N CYS A 36 -1.20 5.87 -0.21
CA CYS A 36 0.09 5.30 0.17
C CYS A 36 0.43 4.09 -0.70
N HIS A 37 1.74 3.88 -0.90
CA HIS A 37 2.29 2.76 -1.67
C HIS A 37 3.42 2.10 -0.88
N ILE A 38 3.45 0.76 -0.90
CA ILE A 38 4.64 0.01 -0.51
C ILE A 38 5.59 -0.07 -1.71
N LEU A 39 6.88 0.15 -1.47
CA LEU A 39 7.92 0.14 -2.50
C LEU A 39 8.97 -0.89 -2.12
N HIS A 40 9.44 -1.66 -3.11
CA HIS A 40 10.64 -2.48 -2.97
C HIS A 40 11.79 -1.72 -3.61
N LYS A 41 12.83 -1.43 -2.83
CA LYS A 41 14.07 -0.85 -3.35
C LYS A 41 15.13 -1.95 -3.37
N GLN A 42 15.89 -2.07 -4.45
CA GLN A 42 17.05 -2.95 -4.48
C GLN A 42 18.24 -2.24 -3.81
N GLY A 43 18.95 -2.94 -2.92
CA GLY A 43 20.10 -2.40 -2.20
C GLY A 43 19.78 -1.68 -0.88
N ARG A 44 18.49 -1.58 -0.51
CA ARG A 44 17.98 -1.29 0.85
C ARG A 44 16.59 -1.89 0.99
#